data_AF-A0A7W9MW76-F1
#
_entry.id   AF-A0A7W9MW76-F1
#
_cell.length_a   1.000
_cell.length_b   1.000
_cell.length_c   1.000
_cell.angle_alpha   90.00
_cell.angle_beta   90.00
_cell.angle_gamma   90.00
#
_symmetry.space_group_name_H-M   'P 1'
#
loop_
_entity.id
_entity.type
_entity.pdbx_description
1 polymer ?
#
loop_
_entity_poly.entity_id
_entity_poly.type
_entity_poly.pdbx_seq_one_letter_code
_entity_poly.pdbx_strand_id
1 'polypeptide(L)'
;MLTLQITPDGAQPYSVTATARDILSWEKSTKGSKTFIELMASPTMVDLYRIAHLACWRQGLFTGNQREFEDSCEVTFEEETEEPDPTEPEPSTGR
;
A
#
# COMPACT_ATOMS: atom_id res chain seq x y z
N MET A 1 -8.07 0.04 -4.82
CA MET A 1 -6.98 -0.97 -4.86
C MET A 1 -5.73 -0.26 -4.39
N LEU A 2 -4.77 -0.97 -3.81
CA LEU A 2 -3.51 -0.37 -3.37
C LEU A 2 -2.38 -1.05 -4.14
N THR A 3 -1.56 -0.26 -4.84
CA THR A 3 -0.36 -0.76 -5.53
C THR A 3 0.83 -0.59 -4.61
N LEU A 4 1.56 -1.67 -4.38
CA LEU A 4 2.68 -1.72 -3.44
C LEU A 4 3.89 -2.26 -4.19
N GLN A 5 5.05 -1.64 -4.01
CA GLN A 5 6.32 -2.15 -4.52
C GLN A 5 7.02 -2.95 -3.43
N ILE A 6 7.38 -4.18 -3.76
CA ILE A 6 8.02 -5.12 -2.85
C ILE A 6 9.46 -5.35 -3.33
N THR A 7 10.42 -5.14 -2.44
CA THR A 7 11.84 -5.42 -2.70
C THR A 7 12.31 -6.51 -1.73
N PRO A 8 12.39 -7.78 -2.16
CA PRO A 8 12.91 -8.84 -1.31
C PRO A 8 14.45 -8.84 -1.27
N ASP A 9 15.01 -9.32 -0.16
CA ASP A 9 16.46 -9.45 0.00
C ASP A 9 17.07 -10.38 -1.05
N GLY A 10 17.90 -9.82 -1.92
CA GLY A 10 18.61 -10.56 -2.97
C GLY A 10 17.76 -10.96 -4.18
N ALA A 11 16.54 -10.42 -4.31
CA ALA A 11 15.70 -10.62 -5.49
C ALA A 11 15.41 -9.29 -6.22
N GLN A 12 14.82 -9.39 -7.42
CA GLN A 12 14.38 -8.22 -8.17
C GLN A 12 13.09 -7.66 -7.55
N PRO A 13 12.95 -6.31 -7.44
CA PRO A 13 11.71 -5.70 -7.01
C PRO A 13 10.53 -6.07 -7.91
N TYR A 14 9.34 -6.16 -7.33
CA TYR A 14 8.11 -6.40 -8.07
C TYR A 14 6.95 -5.60 -7.49
N SER A 15 5.98 -5.27 -8.33
CA SER A 15 4.75 -4.59 -7.91
C SER A 15 3.67 -5.62 -7.59
N VAL A 16 2.91 -5.39 -6.52
CA VAL A 16 1.76 -6.19 -6.12
C VAL A 16 0.55 -5.29 -5.94
N THR A 17 -0.58 -5.70 -6.52
CA THR A 17 -1.87 -5.02 -6.33
C THR A 17 -2.68 -5.70 -5.24
N ALA A 18 -2.88 -4.99 -4.13
CA ALA A 18 -3.82 -5.37 -3.09
C ALA A 18 -5.25 -4.98 -3.49
N THR A 19 -6.12 -5.98 -3.44
CA THR A 19 -7.54 -5.88 -3.80
C THR A 19 -8.42 -5.75 -2.55
N ALA A 20 -9.72 -5.53 -2.75
CA ALA A 20 -10.69 -5.50 -1.65
C ALA A 20 -10.69 -6.81 -0.81
N ARG A 21 -10.30 -7.95 -1.39
CA ARG A 21 -10.21 -9.23 -0.65
C ARG A 21 -9.06 -9.24 0.36
N ASP A 22 -7.94 -8.63 -0.02
CA ASP A 22 -6.74 -8.55 0.82
C ASP A 22 -7.01 -7.58 1.98
N ILE A 23 -7.59 -6.42 1.66
CA ILE A 23 -8.01 -5.41 2.64
C ILE A 23 -9.04 -5.99 3.62
N LEU A 24 -10.06 -6.70 3.12
CA LEU A 24 -11.07 -7.34 3.98
C LEU A 24 -10.45 -8.40 4.90
N SER A 25 -9.43 -9.12 4.44
CA SER A 25 -8.72 -10.12 5.24
C SER A 25 -7.86 -9.45 6.33
N TRP A 26 -7.22 -8.33 6.00
CA TRP A 26 -6.52 -7.48 6.98
C TRP A 26 -7.48 -6.92 8.04
N GLU A 27 -8.64 -6.39 7.63
CA GLU A 27 -9.65 -5.83 8.55
C GLU A 27 -10.18 -6.89 9.52
N LYS A 28 -10.46 -8.11 9.03
CA LYS A 28 -10.89 -9.24 9.87
C LYS A 28 -9.83 -9.73 10.86
N SER A 29 -8.55 -9.60 10.52
CA SER A 29 -7.44 -10.09 11.35
C SER A 29 -6.95 -9.05 12.36
N THR A 30 -7.31 -7.78 12.17
CA THR A 30 -6.92 -6.69 13.06
C THR A 30 -7.85 -6.66 14.27
N LYS A 31 -7.30 -6.90 15.47
CA LYS A 31 -8.06 -6.80 16.74
C LYS A 31 -8.25 -5.32 17.08
N GLY A 32 -9.40 -4.77 16.70
CA GLY A 32 -9.77 -3.38 16.95
C GLY A 32 -10.40 -2.77 15.71
N SER A 33 -11.20 -1.72 15.89
CA SER A 33 -12.10 -1.08 14.91
C SER A 33 -11.45 -0.47 13.67
N LYS A 34 -10.23 -0.88 13.30
CA LYS A 34 -9.55 -0.39 12.11
C LYS A 34 -10.33 -0.81 10.87
N THR A 35 -10.94 0.19 10.24
CA THR A 35 -11.70 0.01 9.00
C THR A 35 -10.86 0.38 7.80
N PHE A 36 -11.32 0.00 6.60
CA PHE A 36 -10.75 0.51 5.36
C PHE A 36 -10.68 2.04 5.30
N ILE A 37 -11.65 2.75 5.87
CA ILE A 37 -11.66 4.23 5.89
C ILE A 37 -10.49 4.77 6.70
N GLU A 38 -10.20 4.17 7.85
CA GLU A 38 -9.07 4.57 8.70
C GLU A 38 -7.72 4.23 8.06
N LEU A 39 -7.64 3.10 7.35
CA LEU A 39 -6.46 2.73 6.57
C LEU A 39 -6.12 3.79 5.52
N MET A 40 -7.14 4.29 4.80
CA MET A 40 -6.94 5.30 3.76
C MET A 40 -6.63 6.69 4.33
N ALA A 41 -7.15 7.02 5.51
CA ALA A 41 -6.91 8.31 6.15
C ALA A 41 -5.53 8.39 6.83
N SER A 42 -5.06 7.27 7.39
CA SER A 42 -3.80 7.23 8.14
C SER A 42 -3.20 5.82 8.11
N PRO A 43 -2.58 5.41 6.98
CA PRO A 43 -1.97 4.10 6.87
C PRO A 43 -0.73 4.02 7.77
N THR A 44 -0.64 2.98 8.59
CA THR A 44 0.60 2.67 9.30
C THR A 44 1.43 1.69 8.49
N MET A 45 2.76 1.73 8.62
CA MET A 45 3.64 0.76 7.96
C MET A 45 3.27 -0.69 8.30
N VAL A 46 2.85 -0.95 9.54
CA VAL A 46 2.39 -2.29 9.96
C VAL A 46 1.17 -2.74 9.15
N ASP A 47 0.24 -1.83 8.86
CA ASP A 47 -0.93 -2.14 8.05
C ASP A 47 -0.52 -2.42 6.60
N LEU A 48 0.36 -1.60 6.03
CA LEU A 48 0.87 -1.78 4.67
C LEU A 48 1.62 -3.10 4.49
N TYR A 49 2.48 -3.48 5.44
CA TYR A 49 3.21 -4.75 5.42
C TYR A 49 2.28 -5.96 5.50
N ARG A 50 1.22 -5.88 6.31
CA ARG A 50 0.21 -6.96 6.40
C ARG A 50 -0.58 -7.09 5.11
N ILE A 51 -0.99 -5.98 4.52
CA ILE A 51 -1.74 -5.97 3.26
C ILE A 51 -0.87 -6.48 2.11
N ALA A 52 0.40 -6.06 2.06
CA ALA A 52 1.39 -6.55 1.11
C ALA A 52 1.56 -8.06 1.21
N HIS A 53 1.78 -8.60 2.42
CA HIS A 53 1.92 -10.04 2.65
C HIS A 53 0.69 -10.81 2.17
N LEU A 54 -0.52 -10.35 2.52
CA LEU A 54 -1.76 -10.99 2.09
C LEU A 54 -1.90 -11.01 0.56
N ALA A 55 -1.57 -9.90 -0.10
CA ALA A 55 -1.62 -9.80 -1.55
C ALA A 55 -0.57 -10.71 -2.23
N CYS A 56 0.66 -10.74 -1.71
CA CYS A 56 1.72 -11.62 -2.20
C CYS A 56 1.39 -13.10 -1.99
N TRP A 57 0.84 -13.46 -0.82
CA TRP A 57 0.42 -14.83 -0.51
C TRP A 57 -0.70 -15.29 -1.45
N ARG A 58 -1.73 -14.45 -1.65
CA ARG A 58 -2.82 -14.75 -2.59
C ARG A 58 -2.34 -14.94 -4.03
N GLN A 59 -1.33 -14.18 -4.45
CA GLN A 59 -0.77 -14.25 -5.80
C GLN A 59 0.33 -15.30 -5.96
N GLY A 60 0.71 -16.00 -4.88
CA GLY A 60 1.78 -17.00 -4.91
C GLY A 60 3.18 -16.40 -5.09
N LEU A 61 3.35 -15.10 -4.84
CA LEU A 61 4.63 -14.38 -4.94
C LEU A 61 5.48 -14.54 -3.67
N PHE A 62 4.84 -14.91 -2.55
CA PHE A 62 5.51 -15.19 -1.29
C PHE A 62 4.78 -16.31 -0.55
N THR A 63 5.51 -17.27 0.01
CA THR A 63 4.95 -18.46 0.68
C THR A 63 5.23 -18.53 2.18
N GLY A 64 6.06 -17.62 2.70
CA GLY A 64 6.38 -17.54 4.11
C GLY A 64 5.26 -16.91 4.95
N ASN A 65 5.50 -16.85 6.26
CA ASN A 65 4.60 -16.20 7.20
C ASN A 65 4.81 -14.67 7.27
N GLN A 66 3.91 -13.95 7.96
CA GLN A 66 3.96 -12.49 8.08
C GLN A 66 5.30 -11.97 8.61
N ARG A 67 5.88 -12.63 9.62
CA ARG A 67 7.13 -12.20 10.24
C ARG A 67 8.30 -12.37 9.29
N GLU A 68 8.36 -13.50 8.59
CA GLU A 68 9.38 -13.72 7.55
C GLU A 68 9.28 -12.66 6.44
N PHE A 69 8.06 -12.26 6.08
CA PHE A 69 7.86 -11.19 5.10
C PHE A 69 8.38 -9.85 5.61
N GLU A 70 8.07 -9.48 6.86
CA GLU A 70 8.58 -8.25 7.49
C GLU A 70 10.11 -8.24 7.61
N ASP A 71 10.72 -9.39 7.87
CA ASP A 71 12.17 -9.53 8.05
C ASP A 71 12.96 -9.57 6.73
N SER A 72 12.31 -9.89 5.59
CA SER A 72 13.01 -10.15 4.30
C SER A 72 12.54 -9.31 3.11
N CYS A 73 11.52 -8.46 3.29
CA CYS A 73 10.98 -7.61 2.24
C CYS A 73 10.89 -6.16 2.70
N GLU A 74 11.30 -5.24 1.82
CA GLU A 74 10.98 -3.82 1.93
C GLU A 74 9.67 -3.52 1.17
N VAL A 75 8.75 -2.82 1.82
CA VAL A 75 7.47 -2.39 1.22
C VAL A 75 7.49 -0.89 1.01
N THR A 76 7.41 -0.48 -0.25
CA THR A 76 7.23 0.91 -0.64
C THR A 76 5.81 1.09 -1.17
N PHE A 77 5.16 2.17 -0.77
CA PHE A 77 3.88 2.60 -1.35
C PHE A 77 4.15 3.82 -2.22
N GLU A 78 3.81 3.72 -3.50
CA GLU A 78 3.79 4.88 -4.38
C GLU A 78 2.48 5.63 -4.14
N GLU A 79 2.56 6.75 -3.44
CA GLU A 79 1.48 7.71 -3.42
C GLU A 79 1.54 8.46 -4.75
N GLU A 80 0.52 8.30 -5.61
CA GLU A 80 0.35 9.16 -6.78
C GLU A 80 0.13 10.58 -6.26
N THR A 81 1.21 11.32 -6.04
CA THR A 81 1.12 12.77 -5.89
C THR A 81 0.61 13.29 -7.22
N GLU A 82 -0.66 13.69 -7.28
CA GLU A 82 -1.16 14.57 -8.34
C GLU A 82 -0.18 15.75 -8.44
N GLU A 83 0.62 15.79 -9.50
CA GLU A 83 1.37 17.00 -9.82
C GLU A 83 0.35 18.13 -9.93
N PRO A 84 0.54 19.27 -9.25
CA PRO A 84 -0.39 20.38 -9.37
C PRO A 84 -0.46 20.79 -10.84
N ASP A 85 -1.65 20.75 -11.43
CA ASP A 85 -1.90 21.20 -12.79
C ASP A 85 -1.34 22.64 -12.94
N PRO A 86 -0.31 22.87 -13.77
CA PRO A 86 0.32 24.19 -13.92
C PRO A 86 -0.58 25.22 -14.64
N THR A 87 -1.86 24.90 -14.89
CA THR A 87 -2.79 25.71 -15.69
C THR A 87 -3.80 26.49 -14.83
N GLU A 88 -3.41 27.02 -13.66
CA GLU A 88 -4.16 28.14 -13.07
C GLU A 88 -3.71 29.45 -13.73
N PRO A 89 -4.53 30.10 -14.59
CA PRO A 89 -4.22 31.44 -15.04
C PRO A 89 -4.35 32.42 -13.86
N GLU A 90 -3.29 33.18 -13.60
CA GLU A 90 -3.29 34.25 -12.60
C GLU A 90 -4.52 35.17 -12.79
N PRO A 91 -5.23 35.56 -11.72
CA PRO A 91 -6.32 36.53 -11.84
C PRO A 91 -5.71 37.87 -12.25
N SER A 92 -5.86 38.20 -13.54
CA SER A 92 -5.51 39.49 -14.14
C SER A 92 -6.05 40.63 -13.27
N THR A 93 -5.15 41.24 -12.49
CA THR A 93 -5.46 42.42 -11.70
C THR A 93 -5.15 43.65 -12.54
N GLY A 94 -6.17 44.23 -13.15
CA GLY A 94 -6.10 45.52 -13.86
C GLY A 94 -7.25 45.64 -14.85
N ARG A 95 -8.11 46.65 -14.81
CA ARG A 95 -7.91 48.05 -14.44
C ARG A 95 -9.26 48.71 -14.14
#